data_AF-A0A3E2NG15-F1
#
_entry.id   AF-A0A3E2NG15-F1
#
_cell.length_a   1.000
_cell.length_b   1.000
_cell.length_c   1.000
_cell.angle_alpha   90.00
_cell.angle_beta   90.00
_cell.angle_gamma   90.00
#
_symmetry.space_group_name_H-M   'P 1'
#
loop_
_entity.id
_entity.type
_entity.pdbx_description
1 polymer ?
#
loop_
_entity_poly.entity_id
_entity_poly.type
_entity_poly.pdbx_seq_one_letter_code
_entity_poly.pdbx_strand_id
1 'polypeptide(L)'
;MNRLLQYTTGIVFSICLMVVLLFTSVEAAVYWTPGYFEKEYSKYNVTEAVSMTMEDLLDVTDQMMAYLKGSRPDLHVETTMGGIHREFFNAREIAHMEDVQGLFLGAMSIRRGCLMIMALCLVILMLLKTSWNNTFPKSVLTGSGLFFIGSAVIAGIISTDFTRYFILFHHIFFRNDFWMLNPETDMLINIVPEGFFRDTVFYIGFLYFSSVVILLVLCVLLMRKKGKNSK
;
A
#
# COMPACT_ATOMS: atom_id res chain seq x y z
N MET A 1 7.86 18.60 32.29
CA MET A 1 6.76 18.73 31.31
C MET A 1 7.26 18.74 29.86
N ASN A 2 8.06 19.71 29.43
CA ASN A 2 8.38 19.93 27.99
C ASN A 2 9.11 18.78 27.30
N ARG A 3 10.04 18.07 27.98
CA ARG A 3 10.75 16.93 27.36
C ARG A 3 9.83 15.75 27.08
N LEU A 4 8.96 15.39 28.02
CA LEU A 4 7.98 14.31 27.82
C LEU A 4 7.10 14.62 26.60
N LEU A 5 6.57 15.85 26.53
CA LEU A 5 5.75 16.29 25.41
C LEU A 5 6.50 16.25 24.07
N GLN A 6 7.78 16.66 24.02
CA GLN A 6 8.59 16.55 22.81
C GLN A 6 8.76 15.09 22.35
N TYR A 7 9.03 14.16 23.27
CA TYR A 7 9.15 12.74 22.95
C TYR A 7 7.82 12.14 22.49
N THR A 8 6.72 12.42 23.19
CA THR A 8 5.39 11.94 22.83
C THR A 8 4.99 12.44 21.44
N THR A 9 5.16 13.74 21.16
CA THR A 9 4.88 14.31 19.82
C THR A 9 5.76 13.67 18.75
N GLY A 10 7.04 13.41 19.05
CA GLY A 10 7.94 12.71 18.14
C GLY A 10 7.51 11.26 17.86
N ILE A 11 6.99 10.54 18.86
CA ILE A 11 6.46 9.18 18.68
C ILE A 11 5.18 9.20 17.82
N VAL A 12 4.25 10.11 18.08
CA VAL A 12 3.04 10.27 17.26
C VAL A 12 3.40 10.59 15.81
N PHE A 13 4.34 11.50 15.59
CA PHE A 13 4.89 11.80 14.27
C PHE A 13 5.45 10.54 13.61
N SER A 14 6.20 9.71 14.35
CA SER A 14 6.80 8.48 13.83
C SER A 14 5.75 7.46 13.40
N ILE A 15 4.71 7.25 14.22
CA ILE A 15 3.61 6.33 13.87
C ILE A 15 2.91 6.81 12.59
N CYS A 16 2.59 8.10 12.50
CA CYS A 16 1.99 8.67 11.30
C CYS A 16 2.91 8.52 10.08
N LEU A 17 4.22 8.74 10.25
CA LEU A 17 5.21 8.57 9.19
C LEU A 17 5.24 7.14 8.67
N MET A 18 5.18 6.12 9.55
CA MET A 18 5.15 4.72 9.12
C MET A 18 3.90 4.38 8.32
N VAL A 19 2.73 4.86 8.76
CA VAL A 19 1.47 4.70 8.01
C VAL A 19 1.54 5.40 6.66
N VAL A 20 2.12 6.61 6.61
CA VAL A 20 2.32 7.35 5.36
C VAL A 20 3.24 6.59 4.41
N LEU A 21 4.38 6.09 4.89
CA LEU A 21 5.29 5.31 4.06
C LEU A 21 4.61 4.04 3.52
N LEU A 22 3.86 3.30 4.34
CA LEU A 22 3.15 2.10 3.91
C LEU A 22 2.17 2.38 2.76
N PHE A 23 1.24 3.32 2.95
CA PHE A 23 0.26 3.64 1.90
C PHE A 23 0.88 4.37 0.70
N THR A 24 2.04 5.01 0.87
CA THR A 24 2.81 5.52 -0.27
C THR A 24 3.43 4.37 -1.05
N SER A 25 3.93 3.33 -0.40
CA SER A 25 4.46 2.13 -1.07
C SER A 25 3.37 1.35 -1.82
N VAL A 26 2.15 1.28 -1.29
CA VAL A 26 0.99 0.72 -2.01
C VAL A 26 0.74 1.50 -3.30
N GLU A 27 0.58 2.83 -3.21
CA GLU A 27 0.33 3.65 -4.39
C GLU A 27 1.50 3.59 -5.39
N ALA A 28 2.73 3.60 -4.90
CA ALA A 28 3.92 3.51 -5.74
C ALA A 28 3.96 2.21 -6.54
N ALA A 29 3.69 1.07 -5.89
CA ALA A 29 3.72 -0.23 -6.55
C ALA A 29 2.73 -0.31 -7.71
N VAL A 30 1.50 0.18 -7.51
CA VAL A 30 0.40 -0.06 -8.46
C VAL A 30 0.10 1.13 -9.39
N TYR A 31 0.64 2.33 -9.14
CA TYR A 31 0.44 3.49 -10.03
C TYR A 31 1.72 4.14 -10.55
N TRP A 32 2.88 3.93 -9.90
CA TRP A 32 4.11 4.66 -10.26
C TRP A 32 5.16 3.78 -10.94
N THR A 33 4.97 2.46 -10.97
CA THR A 33 5.90 1.51 -11.59
C THR A 33 5.43 1.19 -13.01
N PRO A 34 6.02 1.79 -14.06
CA PRO A 34 5.58 1.57 -15.43
C PRO A 34 5.81 0.11 -15.86
N GLY A 35 4.86 -0.46 -16.60
CA GLY A 35 4.95 -1.84 -17.10
C GLY A 35 4.83 -2.92 -16.01
N TYR A 36 4.48 -2.56 -14.77
CA TYR A 36 4.33 -3.54 -13.70
C TYR A 36 3.26 -4.59 -14.02
N PHE A 37 2.05 -4.17 -14.40
CA PHE A 37 0.95 -5.06 -14.76
C PHE A 37 1.29 -5.93 -15.97
N GLU A 38 1.82 -5.35 -17.05
CA GLU A 38 2.21 -6.10 -18.25
C GLU A 38 3.22 -7.21 -17.93
N LYS A 39 4.22 -6.91 -17.10
CA LYS A 39 5.22 -7.88 -16.66
C LYS A 39 4.60 -9.01 -15.85
N GLU A 40 3.73 -8.70 -14.90
CA GLU A 40 3.08 -9.71 -14.06
C GLU A 40 2.06 -10.54 -14.87
N TYR A 41 1.32 -9.93 -15.78
CA TYR A 41 0.42 -10.63 -16.70
C TYR A 41 1.17 -11.58 -17.62
N SER A 42 2.34 -11.16 -18.13
CA SER A 42 3.23 -12.02 -18.90
C SER A 42 3.79 -13.17 -18.06
N LYS A 43 4.16 -12.90 -16.80
CA LYS A 43 4.71 -13.91 -15.87
C LYS A 43 3.70 -15.01 -15.55
N TYR A 44 2.42 -14.66 -15.45
CA TYR A 44 1.34 -15.56 -15.06
C TYR A 44 0.44 -16.01 -16.21
N ASN A 45 0.84 -15.75 -17.47
CA ASN A 45 0.07 -16.09 -18.69
C ASN A 45 -1.40 -15.64 -18.62
N VAL A 46 -1.66 -14.45 -18.07
CA VAL A 46 -3.02 -13.97 -17.80
C VAL A 46 -3.83 -13.79 -19.08
N THR A 47 -3.20 -13.32 -20.16
CA THR A 47 -3.85 -13.13 -21.46
C THR A 47 -4.45 -14.42 -22.01
N GLU A 48 -3.81 -15.57 -21.75
CA GLU A 48 -4.35 -16.88 -22.13
C GLU A 48 -5.55 -17.26 -21.26
N ALA A 49 -5.48 -17.00 -19.94
CA ALA A 49 -6.53 -17.33 -18.99
C ALA A 49 -7.85 -16.61 -19.26
N VAL A 50 -7.81 -15.37 -19.74
CA VAL A 50 -9.02 -14.59 -20.11
C VAL A 50 -9.24 -14.47 -21.62
N SER A 51 -8.39 -15.10 -22.44
CA SER A 51 -8.47 -15.07 -23.90
C SER A 51 -8.50 -13.64 -24.48
N MET A 52 -7.58 -12.79 -24.02
CA MET A 52 -7.48 -11.38 -24.42
C MET A 52 -6.10 -11.05 -25.01
N THR A 53 -6.03 -9.96 -25.78
CA THR A 53 -4.73 -9.36 -26.11
C THR A 53 -4.16 -8.65 -24.88
N MET A 54 -2.84 -8.46 -24.84
CA MET A 54 -2.22 -7.68 -23.76
C MET A 54 -2.70 -6.23 -23.77
N GLU A 55 -2.91 -5.65 -24.95
CA GLU A 55 -3.41 -4.28 -25.11
C GLU A 55 -4.80 -4.11 -24.49
N ASP A 56 -5.76 -4.97 -24.85
CA ASP A 56 -7.12 -4.94 -24.29
C ASP A 56 -7.11 -5.16 -22.77
N LEU A 57 -6.26 -6.08 -22.29
CA LEU A 57 -6.16 -6.39 -20.87
C LEU A 57 -5.58 -5.22 -20.07
N LEU A 58 -4.56 -4.54 -20.60
CA LEU A 58 -3.99 -3.35 -19.96
C LEU A 58 -4.98 -2.18 -19.96
N ASP A 59 -5.78 -2.02 -21.01
CA ASP A 59 -6.85 -1.01 -21.03
C ASP A 59 -7.93 -1.29 -19.96
N VAL A 60 -8.38 -2.54 -19.83
CA VAL A 60 -9.28 -2.95 -18.72
C VAL A 60 -8.64 -2.65 -17.36
N THR A 61 -7.36 -2.92 -17.22
CA THR A 61 -6.61 -2.70 -15.98
C THR A 61 -6.50 -1.21 -15.65
N ASP A 62 -6.19 -0.36 -16.63
CA ASP A 62 -6.12 1.09 -16.45
C ASP A 62 -7.48 1.66 -16.02
N GLN A 63 -8.57 1.18 -16.64
CA GLN A 63 -9.93 1.54 -16.27
C GLN A 63 -10.28 1.09 -14.83
N MET A 64 -9.89 -0.14 -14.44
CA MET A 64 -10.05 -0.67 -13.09
C MET A 64 -9.26 0.13 -12.05
N MET A 65 -8.01 0.47 -12.33
CA MET A 65 -7.16 1.25 -11.44
C MET A 65 -7.65 2.70 -11.34
N ALA A 66 -8.15 3.29 -12.43
CA ALA A 66 -8.80 4.60 -12.42
C ALA A 66 -10.06 4.60 -11.55
N TYR A 67 -10.86 3.53 -11.59
CA TYR A 67 -12.00 3.34 -10.70
C TYR A 67 -11.54 3.24 -9.23
N LEU A 68 -10.58 2.37 -8.91
CA LEU A 68 -10.09 2.20 -7.52
C LEU A 68 -9.55 3.51 -6.92
N LYS A 69 -8.93 4.38 -7.72
CA LYS A 69 -8.44 5.69 -7.27
C LYS A 69 -9.53 6.77 -7.18
N GLY A 70 -10.75 6.47 -7.61
CA GLY A 70 -11.89 7.39 -7.62
C GLY A 70 -11.85 8.42 -8.75
N SER A 71 -11.05 8.19 -9.80
CA SER A 71 -11.04 9.02 -11.02
C SER A 71 -12.07 8.58 -12.06
N ARG A 72 -12.84 7.53 -11.76
CA ARG A 72 -13.94 7.00 -12.57
C ARG A 72 -15.14 6.65 -11.68
N PRO A 73 -16.39 6.91 -12.11
CA PRO A 73 -17.58 6.69 -11.27
C PRO A 73 -18.05 5.24 -11.14
N ASP A 74 -17.80 4.39 -12.13
CA ASP A 74 -18.27 2.99 -12.21
C ASP A 74 -17.18 2.04 -12.73
N LEU A 75 -17.46 0.73 -12.73
CA LEU A 75 -16.58 -0.31 -13.27
C LEU A 75 -17.23 -1.09 -14.43
N HIS A 76 -18.06 -0.43 -15.24
CA HIS A 76 -18.65 -1.04 -16.44
C HIS A 76 -17.66 -0.94 -17.62
N VAL A 77 -16.89 -2.01 -17.86
CA VAL A 77 -15.80 -2.01 -18.85
C VAL A 77 -16.12 -3.00 -19.97
N GLU A 78 -16.35 -2.50 -21.18
CA GLU A 78 -16.52 -3.31 -22.39
C GLU A 78 -15.15 -3.63 -23.01
N THR A 79 -14.94 -4.87 -23.40
CA THR A 79 -13.68 -5.31 -24.03
C THR A 79 -13.92 -6.49 -24.97
N THR A 80 -12.86 -7.01 -25.61
CA THR A 80 -12.93 -8.18 -26.48
C THR A 80 -12.27 -9.38 -25.82
N MET A 81 -13.04 -10.45 -25.57
CA MET A 81 -12.56 -11.72 -25.02
C MET A 81 -12.91 -12.86 -25.98
N GLY A 82 -11.92 -13.62 -26.43
CA GLY A 82 -12.14 -14.73 -27.37
C GLY A 82 -12.78 -14.31 -28.70
N GLY A 83 -12.55 -13.06 -29.12
CA GLY A 83 -13.17 -12.47 -30.32
C GLY A 83 -14.60 -11.98 -30.14
N ILE A 84 -15.15 -12.00 -28.92
CA ILE A 84 -16.50 -11.51 -28.60
C ILE A 84 -16.38 -10.21 -27.81
N HIS A 85 -17.09 -9.17 -28.26
CA HIS A 85 -17.21 -7.91 -27.54
C HIS A 85 -18.27 -8.03 -26.44
N ARG A 86 -17.88 -7.81 -25.18
CA ARG A 86 -18.74 -7.92 -24.00
C ARG A 86 -18.13 -7.21 -22.79
N GLU A 87 -18.96 -7.00 -21.77
CA GLU A 87 -18.53 -6.52 -20.47
C GLU A 87 -17.53 -7.48 -19.82
N PHE A 88 -16.47 -6.92 -19.23
CA PHE A 88 -15.41 -7.69 -18.57
C PHE A 88 -15.82 -8.16 -17.18
N PHE A 89 -16.38 -7.26 -16.37
CA PHE A 89 -16.80 -7.55 -15.00
C PHE A 89 -18.30 -7.85 -14.93
N ASN A 90 -18.67 -8.89 -14.21
CA ASN A 90 -20.05 -9.18 -13.89
C ASN A 90 -20.50 -8.46 -12.60
N ALA A 91 -21.81 -8.53 -12.29
CA ALA A 91 -22.38 -7.82 -11.15
C ALA A 91 -21.76 -8.19 -9.79
N ARG A 92 -21.31 -9.44 -9.60
CA ARG A 92 -20.66 -9.89 -8.36
C ARG A 92 -19.28 -9.25 -8.21
N GLU A 93 -18.53 -9.21 -9.31
CA GLU A 93 -17.19 -8.63 -9.36
C GLU A 93 -17.22 -7.12 -9.15
N ILE A 94 -18.20 -6.44 -9.78
CA ILE A 94 -18.43 -5.00 -9.56
C ILE A 94 -18.74 -4.73 -8.09
N ALA A 95 -19.65 -5.49 -7.47
CA ALA A 95 -19.97 -5.33 -6.05
C ALA A 95 -18.77 -5.59 -5.14
N HIS A 96 -17.92 -6.57 -5.46
CA HIS A 96 -16.66 -6.78 -4.74
C HIS A 96 -15.72 -5.58 -4.91
N MET A 97 -15.59 -5.06 -6.12
CA MET A 97 -14.68 -3.96 -6.43
C MET A 97 -15.14 -2.62 -5.85
N GLU A 98 -16.45 -2.42 -5.63
CA GLU A 98 -16.98 -1.32 -4.82
C GLU A 98 -16.46 -1.34 -3.39
N ASP A 99 -16.49 -2.52 -2.74
CA ASP A 99 -15.90 -2.67 -1.40
C ASP A 99 -14.38 -2.40 -1.41
N VAL A 100 -13.67 -2.91 -2.43
CA VAL A 100 -12.22 -2.68 -2.60
C VAL A 100 -11.91 -1.20 -2.85
N GLN A 101 -12.72 -0.48 -3.64
CA GLN A 101 -12.59 0.95 -3.84
C GLN A 101 -12.74 1.71 -2.51
N GLY A 102 -13.73 1.32 -1.70
CA GLY A 102 -13.92 1.87 -0.36
C GLY A 102 -12.69 1.71 0.53
N LEU A 103 -12.06 0.52 0.53
CA LEU A 103 -10.81 0.26 1.24
C LEU A 103 -9.66 1.12 0.70
N PHE A 104 -9.52 1.21 -0.63
CA PHE A 104 -8.44 1.96 -1.26
C PHE A 104 -8.55 3.46 -0.97
N LEU A 105 -9.73 4.06 -1.16
CA LEU A 105 -9.99 5.46 -0.84
C LEU A 105 -9.87 5.75 0.66
N GLY A 106 -10.30 4.80 1.51
CA GLY A 106 -10.14 4.84 2.95
C GLY A 106 -8.66 4.90 3.36
N ALA A 107 -7.82 4.02 2.82
CA ALA A 107 -6.37 4.03 3.03
C ALA A 107 -5.73 5.36 2.60
N MET A 108 -6.13 5.91 1.45
CA MET A 108 -5.67 7.21 0.95
C MET A 108 -6.12 8.36 1.87
N SER A 109 -7.31 8.27 2.46
CA SER A 109 -7.81 9.24 3.44
C SER A 109 -7.02 9.19 4.75
N ILE A 110 -6.74 7.99 5.27
CA ILE A 110 -5.89 7.79 6.45
C ILE A 110 -4.50 8.39 6.21
N ARG A 111 -3.90 8.13 5.03
CA ARG A 111 -2.61 8.72 4.65
C ARG A 111 -2.64 10.25 4.71
N ARG A 112 -3.66 10.89 4.13
CA ARG A 112 -3.84 12.35 4.19
C ARG A 112 -3.99 12.85 5.63
N GLY A 113 -4.78 12.17 6.46
CA GLY A 113 -4.93 12.49 7.88
C GLY A 113 -3.60 12.41 8.63
N CYS A 114 -2.82 11.35 8.41
CA CYS A 114 -1.48 11.20 8.99
C CYS A 114 -0.53 12.32 8.55
N LEU A 115 -0.57 12.76 7.29
CA LEU A 115 0.21 13.91 6.81
C LEU A 115 -0.18 15.22 7.53
N MET A 116 -1.47 15.46 7.76
CA MET A 116 -1.94 16.62 8.52
C MET A 116 -1.48 16.57 9.98
N ILE A 117 -1.57 15.40 10.62
CA ILE A 117 -1.09 15.19 11.99
C ILE A 117 0.42 15.39 12.06
N MET A 118 1.18 14.89 11.09
CA MET A 118 2.63 15.11 11.01
C MET A 118 2.97 16.59 10.92
N ALA A 119 2.27 17.36 10.07
CA ALA A 119 2.45 18.81 9.95
C ALA A 119 2.18 19.51 11.30
N LEU A 120 1.10 19.13 12.00
CA LEU A 120 0.79 19.65 13.33
C LEU A 120 1.89 19.28 14.35
N CYS A 121 2.37 18.04 14.35
CA CYS A 121 3.47 17.61 15.20
C CYS A 121 4.73 18.46 14.95
N LEU A 122 5.08 18.75 13.70
CA LEU A 122 6.21 19.61 13.37
C LEU A 122 6.01 21.03 13.94
N VAL A 123 4.81 21.62 13.82
CA VAL A 123 4.49 22.92 14.42
C VAL A 123 4.66 22.90 15.94
N ILE A 124 4.10 21.90 16.61
CA ILE A 124 4.24 21.73 18.07
C ILE A 124 5.71 21.60 18.46
N LEU A 125 6.49 20.79 17.75
CA LEU A 125 7.92 20.60 18.02
C LEU A 125 8.73 21.88 17.82
N MET A 126 8.38 22.71 16.83
CA MET A 126 8.96 24.05 16.63
C MET A 126 8.64 24.98 17.81
N LEU A 127 7.37 25.05 18.23
CA LEU A 127 6.93 25.87 19.36
C LEU A 127 7.60 25.45 20.68
N LEU A 128 7.81 24.14 20.86
CA LEU A 128 8.54 23.58 22.00
C LEU A 128 10.07 23.76 21.90
N LYS A 129 10.58 24.43 20.86
CA LYS A 129 12.01 24.66 20.59
C LYS A 129 12.81 23.35 20.64
N THR A 130 12.26 22.31 20.04
CA THR A 130 12.86 20.97 20.04
C THR A 130 14.19 20.98 19.30
N SER A 131 15.18 20.24 19.81
CA SER A 131 16.45 20.07 19.11
C SER A 131 16.28 19.15 17.90
N TRP A 132 16.23 19.75 16.71
CA TRP A 132 16.12 19.06 15.41
C TRP A 132 17.30 18.13 15.09
N ASN A 133 18.45 18.35 15.74
CA ASN A 133 19.66 17.56 15.53
C ASN A 133 19.92 16.55 16.67
N ASN A 134 18.98 16.36 17.59
CA ASN A 134 19.15 15.42 18.71
C ASN A 134 17.84 14.77 19.14
N THR A 135 16.91 15.54 19.72
CA THR A 135 15.67 15.01 20.30
C THR A 135 14.73 14.47 19.22
N PHE A 136 14.59 15.19 18.12
CA PHE A 136 13.70 14.78 17.02
C PHE A 136 14.17 13.49 16.32
N PRO A 137 15.43 13.38 15.82
CA PRO A 137 15.91 12.14 15.19
C PRO A 137 15.86 10.93 16.13
N LYS A 138 16.12 11.12 17.44
CA LYS A 138 15.99 10.05 18.43
C LYS A 138 14.56 9.54 18.54
N SER A 139 13.59 10.46 18.62
CA SER A 139 12.17 10.10 18.72
C SER A 139 11.70 9.38 17.46
N VAL A 140 12.12 9.86 16.27
CA VAL A 140 11.86 9.21 14.98
C VAL A 140 12.47 7.81 14.92
N LEU A 141 13.72 7.66 15.35
CA LEU A 141 14.42 6.37 15.36
C LEU A 141 13.72 5.36 16.28
N THR A 142 13.37 5.76 17.51
CA THR A 142 12.70 4.88 18.48
C THR A 142 11.30 4.51 18.02
N GLY A 143 10.49 5.49 17.59
CA GLY A 143 9.12 5.24 17.15
C GLY A 143 9.06 4.40 15.87
N SER A 144 9.87 4.74 14.87
CA SER A 144 9.92 4.01 13.60
C SER A 144 10.53 2.62 13.76
N GLY A 145 11.53 2.44 14.63
CA GLY A 145 12.19 1.15 14.86
C GLY A 145 11.24 0.10 15.44
N LEU A 146 10.40 0.47 16.40
CA LEU A 146 9.40 -0.44 16.99
C LEU A 146 8.38 -0.89 15.93
N PHE A 147 7.87 0.08 15.16
CA PHE A 147 6.88 -0.21 14.11
C PHE A 147 7.50 -1.05 12.99
N PHE A 148 8.74 -0.79 12.61
CA PHE A 148 9.49 -1.59 11.65
C PHE A 148 9.56 -3.06 12.09
N ILE A 149 9.96 -3.34 13.33
CA ILE A 149 10.01 -4.71 13.87
C ILE A 149 8.63 -5.35 13.84
N GLY A 150 7.59 -4.65 14.31
CA GLY A 150 6.22 -5.16 14.29
C GLY A 150 5.73 -5.51 12.88
N SER A 151 5.93 -4.60 11.93
CA SER A 151 5.57 -4.82 10.52
C SER A 151 6.39 -5.94 9.86
N ALA A 152 7.67 -6.10 10.21
CA ALA A 152 8.50 -7.19 9.72
C ALA A 152 8.05 -8.56 10.25
N VAL A 153 7.64 -8.64 11.53
CA VAL A 153 7.04 -9.85 12.10
C VAL A 153 5.75 -10.20 11.37
N ILE A 154 4.85 -9.23 11.17
CA ILE A 154 3.60 -9.45 10.43
C ILE A 154 3.88 -9.90 8.99
N ALA A 155 4.82 -9.26 8.30
CA ALA A 155 5.20 -9.66 6.94
C ALA A 155 5.77 -11.08 6.89
N GLY A 156 6.61 -11.46 7.87
CA GLY A 156 7.15 -12.81 8.00
C GLY A 156 6.05 -13.84 8.24
N ILE A 157 5.07 -13.52 9.09
CA ILE A 157 3.89 -14.38 9.31
C ILE A 157 3.12 -14.56 8.01
N ILE A 158 2.77 -13.47 7.31
CA ILE A 158 2.05 -13.50 6.03
C ILE A 158 2.79 -14.36 5.00
N SER A 159 4.12 -14.29 4.95
CA SER A 159 4.92 -15.07 4.00
C SER A 159 4.91 -16.59 4.22
N THR A 160 4.48 -17.08 5.40
CA THR A 160 4.45 -18.54 5.67
C THR A 160 3.32 -19.26 4.96
N ASP A 161 2.19 -18.59 4.75
CA ASP A 161 0.99 -19.15 4.15
C ASP A 161 0.14 -18.02 3.56
N PHE A 162 0.54 -17.56 2.38
CA PHE A 162 -0.07 -16.40 1.75
C PHE A 162 -1.58 -16.60 1.54
N THR A 163 -2.00 -17.77 1.06
CA THR A 163 -3.42 -18.10 0.83
C THR A 163 -4.26 -17.95 2.11
N ARG A 164 -3.78 -18.49 3.24
CA ARG A 164 -4.50 -18.36 4.52
C ARG A 164 -4.66 -16.91 4.96
N TYR A 165 -3.59 -16.12 4.88
CA TYR A 165 -3.66 -14.72 5.31
C TYR A 165 -4.41 -13.83 4.32
N PHE A 166 -4.43 -14.20 3.03
CA PHE A 166 -5.29 -13.60 2.03
C PHE A 166 -6.76 -13.82 2.37
N ILE A 167 -7.17 -15.05 2.70
CA ILE A 167 -8.54 -15.34 3.14
C ILE A 167 -8.88 -14.61 4.45
N LEU A 168 -7.95 -14.59 5.42
CA LEU A 168 -8.15 -13.86 6.67
C LEU A 168 -8.34 -12.36 6.44
N PHE A 169 -7.57 -11.76 5.52
CA PHE A 169 -7.74 -10.36 5.13
C PHE A 169 -9.17 -10.11 4.63
N HIS A 170 -9.70 -10.98 3.77
CA HIS A 170 -11.05 -10.82 3.25
C HIS A 170 -12.11 -10.91 4.36
N HIS A 171 -11.97 -11.81 5.32
CA HIS A 171 -12.87 -11.88 6.47
C HIS A 171 -12.78 -10.69 7.43
N ILE A 172 -11.64 -10.01 7.50
CA ILE A 172 -11.48 -8.79 8.32
C ILE A 172 -12.20 -7.61 7.70
N PHE A 173 -12.05 -7.44 6.37
CA PHE A 173 -12.49 -6.23 5.68
C PHE A 173 -13.86 -6.34 5.01
N PHE A 174 -14.29 -7.54 4.62
CA PHE A 174 -15.56 -7.75 3.93
C PHE A 174 -16.54 -8.53 4.81
N ARG A 175 -17.80 -8.09 4.81
CA ARG A 175 -18.90 -8.70 5.58
C ARG A 175 -19.83 -9.57 4.74
N ASN A 176 -19.61 -9.59 3.42
CA ASN A 176 -20.33 -10.38 2.43
C ASN A 176 -19.42 -11.46 1.83
N ASP A 177 -19.93 -12.18 0.84
CA ASP A 177 -19.26 -13.25 0.11
C ASP A 177 -18.89 -12.86 -1.33
N PHE A 178 -19.02 -11.60 -1.74
CA PHE A 178 -18.77 -11.16 -3.12
C PHE A 178 -17.32 -11.37 -3.56
N TRP A 179 -16.39 -11.35 -2.62
CA TRP A 179 -14.97 -11.65 -2.85
C TRP A 179 -14.69 -13.14 -3.12
N MET A 180 -15.61 -14.05 -2.81
CA MET A 180 -15.50 -15.46 -3.19
C MET A 180 -15.94 -15.62 -4.65
N LEU A 181 -14.96 -15.51 -5.54
CA LEU A 181 -15.14 -15.54 -7.00
C LEU A 181 -14.91 -16.95 -7.55
N ASN A 182 -15.72 -17.36 -8.52
CA ASN A 182 -15.56 -18.60 -9.27
C ASN A 182 -14.73 -18.33 -10.55
N PRO A 183 -13.54 -18.92 -10.71
CA PRO A 183 -12.69 -18.69 -11.88
C PRO A 183 -13.32 -19.09 -13.21
N GLU A 184 -14.36 -19.92 -13.23
CA GLU A 184 -15.07 -20.27 -14.47
C GLU A 184 -16.03 -19.15 -14.95
N THR A 185 -16.52 -18.29 -14.05
CA THR A 185 -17.54 -17.28 -14.36
C THR A 185 -17.11 -15.85 -14.09
N ASP A 186 -16.14 -15.66 -13.20
CA ASP A 186 -15.68 -14.36 -12.70
C ASP A 186 -14.26 -14.13 -13.25
N MET A 187 -14.09 -13.15 -14.14
CA MET A 187 -12.83 -12.90 -14.84
C MET A 187 -11.78 -12.17 -13.99
N LEU A 188 -12.20 -11.38 -13.00
CA LEU A 188 -11.36 -10.64 -12.07
C LEU A 188 -10.34 -11.54 -11.38
N ILE A 189 -10.76 -12.70 -10.86
CA ILE A 189 -9.83 -13.63 -10.19
C ILE A 189 -8.79 -14.22 -11.16
N ASN A 190 -9.10 -14.27 -12.46
CA ASN A 190 -8.19 -14.77 -13.49
C ASN A 190 -7.14 -13.72 -13.91
N ILE A 191 -7.42 -12.42 -13.76
CA ILE A 191 -6.44 -11.35 -14.06
C ILE A 191 -5.50 -11.05 -12.90
N VAL A 192 -5.91 -11.36 -11.67
CA VAL A 192 -5.08 -11.21 -10.48
C VAL A 192 -4.97 -12.54 -9.73
N PRO A 193 -4.34 -13.57 -10.33
CA PRO A 193 -4.17 -14.87 -9.67
C PRO A 193 -3.35 -14.74 -8.39
N GLU A 194 -3.39 -15.74 -7.50
CA GLU A 194 -2.70 -15.67 -6.20
C GLU A 194 -1.22 -15.27 -6.30
N GLY A 195 -0.52 -15.78 -7.32
CA GLY A 195 0.87 -15.43 -7.59
C GLY A 195 1.07 -13.93 -7.84
N PHE A 196 0.21 -13.32 -8.66
CA PHE A 196 0.21 -11.89 -8.93
C PHE A 196 0.03 -11.08 -7.63
N PHE A 197 -0.97 -11.45 -6.82
CA PHE A 197 -1.22 -10.77 -5.55
C PHE A 197 -0.04 -10.89 -4.58
N ARG A 198 0.53 -12.08 -4.47
CA ARG A 198 1.68 -12.34 -3.59
C ARG A 198 2.88 -11.49 -4.00
N ASP A 199 3.17 -11.44 -5.29
CA ASP A 199 4.28 -10.65 -5.83
C ASP A 199 4.05 -9.15 -5.62
N THR A 200 2.82 -8.68 -5.80
CA THR A 200 2.43 -7.29 -5.52
C THR A 200 2.61 -6.95 -4.04
N VAL A 201 2.14 -7.80 -3.14
CA VAL A 201 2.30 -7.61 -1.68
C VAL A 201 3.77 -7.60 -1.28
N PHE A 202 4.59 -8.50 -1.84
CA PHE A 202 6.03 -8.50 -1.58
C PHE A 202 6.73 -7.27 -2.16
N TYR A 203 6.32 -6.78 -3.33
CA TYR A 203 6.87 -5.57 -3.90
C TYR A 203 6.52 -4.32 -3.07
N ILE A 204 5.28 -4.22 -2.59
CA ILE A 204 4.87 -3.19 -1.63
C ILE A 204 5.72 -3.27 -0.36
N GLY A 205 5.88 -4.48 0.20
CA GLY A 205 6.74 -4.72 1.36
C GLY A 205 8.17 -4.26 1.13
N PHE A 206 8.77 -4.61 -0.01
CA PHE A 206 10.11 -4.19 -0.40
C PHE A 206 10.25 -2.65 -0.46
N LEU A 207 9.31 -1.95 -1.11
CA LEU A 207 9.31 -0.49 -1.19
C LEU A 207 9.20 0.14 0.21
N TYR A 208 8.28 -0.39 1.03
CA TYR A 208 8.04 0.09 2.38
C TYR A 208 9.27 -0.10 3.27
N PHE A 209 9.79 -1.33 3.40
CA PHE A 209 10.95 -1.61 4.25
C PHE A 209 12.21 -0.88 3.77
N SER A 210 12.42 -0.75 2.45
CA SER A 210 13.52 0.04 1.90
C SER A 210 13.41 1.51 2.31
N SER A 211 12.23 2.11 2.20
CA SER A 211 12.00 3.50 2.60
C SER A 211 12.25 3.73 4.10
N VAL A 212 11.84 2.79 4.95
CA VAL A 212 12.07 2.87 6.41
C VAL A 212 13.55 2.69 6.74
N VAL A 213 14.25 1.74 6.11
CA VAL A 213 15.71 1.58 6.30
C VAL A 213 16.45 2.86 5.93
N ILE A 214 16.13 3.47 4.80
CA ILE A 214 16.72 4.75 4.38
C ILE A 214 16.46 5.83 5.44
N LEU A 215 15.22 5.96 5.94
CA LEU A 215 14.86 6.90 7.00
C LEU A 215 15.69 6.67 8.28
N LEU A 216 15.82 5.43 8.74
CA LEU A 216 16.56 5.08 9.95
C LEU A 216 18.05 5.40 9.79
N VAL A 217 18.64 5.08 8.63
CA VAL A 217 20.04 5.41 8.30
C VAL A 217 20.24 6.93 8.32
N LEU A 218 19.35 7.71 7.69
CA LEU A 218 19.42 9.17 7.72
C LEU A 218 19.37 9.73 9.15
N CYS A 219 18.49 9.21 10.00
CA CYS A 219 18.41 9.60 11.41
C CYS A 219 19.74 9.34 12.14
N VAL A 220 20.36 8.16 11.94
CA VAL A 220 21.66 7.81 12.54
C VAL A 220 22.77 8.73 12.04
N LEU A 221 22.82 9.02 10.74
CA LEU A 221 23.84 9.90 10.15
C LEU A 221 23.74 11.34 10.69
N LEU A 222 22.53 11.88 10.81
CA LEU A 222 22.29 13.21 11.40
C LEU A 222 22.77 13.28 12.85
N MET A 223 22.54 12.22 13.62
CA MET A 223 23.02 12.13 15.01
C MET A 223 24.54 12.01 15.10
N ARG A 224 25.19 11.23 14.21
CA ARG A 224 26.65 11.06 14.18
C ARG A 224 27.40 12.34 13.79
N LYS A 225 26.89 13.11 12.82
CA LYS A 225 27.49 14.39 12.38
C LYS A 225 27.61 15.38 13.54
N LYS A 226 26.61 15.41 14.43
CA LYS A 226 26.67 16.24 15.65
C LYS A 226 27.71 15.76 16.66
N GLY A 227 27.82 14.44 16.88
CA GLY A 227 28.82 13.88 17.80
C GLY A 227 30.25 14.24 17.42
N LYS A 228 30.52 14.47 16.11
CA LYS A 228 31.79 14.98 15.61
C LYS A 228 31.96 16.50 15.77
N ASN A 229 30.91 17.30 15.57
CA ASN A 229 30.96 18.77 15.67
C ASN A 229 30.88 19.31 17.12
N SER A 230 30.64 18.45 18.10
CA SER A 230 30.53 18.80 19.52
C SER A 230 31.76 18.35 20.35
N LYS A 231 32.75 17.73 19.70
CA LYS A 231 34.08 17.47 20.23
C LYS A 231 35.04 18.50 19.64
#